data_AF-A0A940KLH2-F1
#
_entry.id   AF-A0A940KLH2-F1
#
_cell.length_a   1.000
_cell.length_b   1.000
_cell.length_c   1.000
_cell.angle_alpha   90.00
_cell.angle_beta   90.00
_cell.angle_gamma   90.00
#
_symmetry.space_group_name_H-M   'P 1'
#
loop_
_entity.id
_entity.type
_entity.pdbx_description
1 polymer ?
#
loop_
_entity_poly.entity_id
_entity_poly.type
_entity_poly.pdbx_seq_one_letter_code
_entity_poly.pdbx_strand_id
1 'polypeptide(L)'
;MSLFLVGENIDKTRSHYLSETGRLVQLMRGIYVEAGSNIEELVLKHAVRIARYLYPRAYLSAASAALLGPTADGKLFISGPRIQRTRIRGLEIVQNKAPEFASTSPAFIDDGAGEFTVMISSVRQRFLESFRRKSEHGASVDSSMRQTMAKRVIDEFGDPEKAADALWALARKNEWIWEAGQAERYLKQASDRGPIKNEAGFDLFVAWHAVVIGKLSNDGFEWYWYPNKGFHLPLVRQTIPGRLPAFINSLLPEGWLENVLRNADERTMLRSGKRYMSNITIADSKNDLAQLPSDILTVSLTEFSKQGLFFGQYVGPGKDNIEASFERNLATIYNNADTPRLSGVQIKAPMSLDQTGTLQPSTDLPFTHILKPAGTGGFEYLPIVEYVSLTLGRSIGFDSPEFALTNMPDDMLPALIVERFDIRRSLGDNRLLAMEDFCSLLDITAAEKYNGTIEQAGRALRAISTSPTEDLLLLLKRALFAWLIADGDMHLKNLAVLKSALPGQKSFQSIRMAPIYDLVSTVVFPRLKNDNMAIKLNGKANRIRRNDFIIAAATMGLKVSDVEIEINETLATLTQAIRRISLPDGLIYPT
;
A
#
# COMPACT_ATOMS: atom_id res chain seq x y z
N MET A 1 -24.81 -14.30 -29.66
CA MET A 1 -25.23 -12.96 -30.14
C MET A 1 -26.63 -12.73 -29.62
N SER A 2 -26.82 -11.71 -28.78
CA SER A 2 -28.07 -11.49 -28.04
C SER A 2 -28.94 -10.36 -28.63
N LEU A 3 -28.41 -9.65 -29.64
CA LEU A 3 -29.09 -8.63 -30.42
C LEU A 3 -29.30 -9.13 -31.85
N PHE A 4 -30.53 -8.97 -32.36
CA PHE A 4 -30.94 -9.38 -33.70
C PHE A 4 -31.52 -8.19 -34.47
N LEU A 5 -30.92 -7.89 -35.62
CA LEU A 5 -31.26 -6.81 -36.53
C LEU A 5 -31.71 -7.41 -37.87
N VAL A 6 -32.96 -7.14 -38.26
CA VAL A 6 -33.56 -7.70 -39.46
C VAL A 6 -32.84 -7.19 -40.70
N GLY A 7 -32.37 -8.13 -41.53
CA GLY A 7 -31.59 -7.83 -42.74
C GLY A 7 -30.07 -7.78 -42.53
N GLU A 8 -29.60 -7.83 -41.28
CA GLU A 8 -28.17 -7.90 -40.95
C GLU A 8 -27.80 -9.30 -40.45
N ASN A 9 -28.48 -9.79 -39.40
CA ASN A 9 -28.15 -11.09 -38.77
C ASN A 9 -29.37 -11.98 -38.50
N ILE A 10 -30.57 -11.55 -38.91
CA ILE A 10 -31.79 -12.37 -38.91
C ILE A 10 -32.70 -11.99 -40.08
N ASP A 11 -33.40 -12.95 -40.67
CA ASP A 11 -34.41 -12.67 -41.70
C ASP A 11 -35.77 -12.31 -41.09
N LYS A 12 -36.60 -11.62 -41.87
CA LYS A 12 -37.89 -11.09 -41.40
C LYS A 12 -38.82 -12.20 -40.92
N THR A 13 -38.99 -13.27 -41.71
CA THR A 13 -39.92 -14.37 -41.41
C THR A 13 -39.54 -15.08 -40.11
N ARG A 14 -38.25 -15.37 -39.94
CA ARG A 14 -37.71 -16.01 -38.74
C ARG A 14 -37.81 -15.10 -37.51
N SER A 15 -37.56 -13.80 -37.64
CA SER A 15 -37.71 -12.86 -36.53
C SER A 15 -39.15 -12.79 -36.00
N HIS A 16 -40.15 -12.80 -36.90
CA HIS A 16 -41.56 -12.83 -36.52
C HIS A 16 -41.92 -14.12 -35.79
N TYR A 17 -41.56 -15.28 -36.36
CA TYR A 17 -41.82 -16.58 -35.73
C TYR A 17 -41.17 -16.72 -34.35
N LEU A 18 -39.90 -16.29 -34.20
CA LEU A 18 -39.19 -16.37 -32.92
C LEU A 18 -39.73 -15.38 -31.88
N SER A 19 -40.30 -14.26 -32.31
CA SER A 19 -40.98 -13.32 -31.41
C SER A 19 -42.35 -13.86 -30.97
N GLU A 20 -43.13 -14.48 -31.87
CA GLU A 20 -44.43 -15.10 -31.54
C GLU A 20 -44.28 -16.29 -30.59
N THR A 21 -43.20 -17.06 -30.72
CA THR A 21 -42.87 -18.18 -29.82
C THR A 21 -42.21 -17.73 -28.51
N GLY A 22 -42.08 -16.43 -28.26
CA GLY A 22 -41.56 -15.86 -27.01
C GLY A 22 -40.05 -16.01 -26.81
N ARG A 23 -39.30 -16.46 -27.83
CA ARG A 23 -37.84 -16.62 -27.76
C ARG A 23 -37.09 -15.31 -27.98
N LEU A 24 -37.70 -14.37 -28.70
CA LEU A 24 -37.20 -13.01 -28.89
C LEU A 24 -38.19 -11.98 -28.37
N VAL A 25 -37.66 -10.90 -27.79
CA VAL A 25 -38.43 -9.72 -27.39
C VAL A 25 -38.21 -8.64 -28.44
N GLN A 26 -39.29 -8.17 -29.06
CA GLN A 26 -39.24 -7.04 -29.99
C GLN A 26 -39.04 -5.73 -29.24
N LEU A 27 -37.97 -5.00 -29.58
CA LEU A 27 -37.70 -3.67 -29.02
C LEU A 27 -38.29 -2.57 -29.90
N MET A 28 -38.11 -2.72 -31.22
CA MET A 28 -38.64 -1.84 -32.26
C MET A 28 -38.80 -2.64 -33.56
N ARG A 29 -39.46 -2.06 -34.57
CA ARG A 29 -39.55 -2.68 -35.90
C ARG A 29 -38.15 -2.97 -36.44
N GLY A 30 -37.83 -4.25 -36.62
CA GLY A 30 -36.53 -4.71 -37.12
C GLY A 30 -35.44 -4.94 -36.06
N ILE A 31 -35.72 -4.69 -34.77
CA ILE A 31 -34.74 -4.83 -33.67
C ILE A 31 -35.33 -5.74 -32.59
N TYR A 32 -34.63 -6.84 -32.32
CA TYR A 32 -35.05 -7.86 -31.35
C TYR A 32 -33.88 -8.24 -30.44
N VAL A 33 -34.19 -8.72 -29.23
CA VAL A 33 -33.22 -9.28 -28.29
C VAL A 33 -33.68 -10.64 -27.78
N GLU A 34 -32.74 -11.46 -27.32
CA GLU A 34 -33.05 -12.77 -26.74
C GLU A 34 -33.87 -12.65 -25.45
N ALA A 35 -34.94 -13.44 -25.32
CA ALA A 35 -35.76 -13.45 -24.11
C ALA A 35 -34.98 -14.00 -22.90
N GLY A 36 -35.21 -13.44 -21.71
CA GLY A 36 -34.53 -13.82 -20.47
C GLY A 36 -33.16 -13.16 -20.24
N SER A 37 -32.70 -12.32 -21.15
CA SER A 37 -31.48 -11.53 -21.01
C SER A 37 -31.71 -10.20 -20.29
N ASN A 38 -30.63 -9.59 -19.76
CA ASN A 38 -30.69 -8.20 -19.28
C ASN A 38 -30.78 -7.23 -20.47
N ILE A 39 -32.01 -6.89 -20.85
CA ILE A 39 -32.31 -6.12 -22.06
C ILE A 39 -31.64 -4.75 -22.05
N GLU A 40 -31.65 -4.04 -20.92
CA GLU A 40 -31.12 -2.68 -20.83
C GLU A 40 -29.60 -2.65 -21.02
N GLU A 41 -28.89 -3.57 -20.35
CA GLU A 41 -27.44 -3.73 -20.49
C GLU A 41 -27.05 -4.09 -21.93
N LEU A 42 -27.79 -5.00 -22.57
CA LEU A 42 -27.55 -5.38 -23.97
C LEU A 42 -27.80 -4.22 -24.94
N VAL A 43 -28.86 -3.44 -24.72
CA VAL A 43 -29.18 -2.29 -25.57
C VAL A 43 -28.11 -1.21 -25.45
N LEU A 44 -27.62 -0.92 -24.23
CA LEU A 44 -26.53 0.04 -24.03
C LEU A 44 -25.20 -0.46 -24.62
N LYS A 45 -24.88 -1.75 -24.43
CA LYS A 45 -23.68 -2.38 -25.01
C LYS A 45 -23.66 -2.28 -26.54
N HIS A 46 -24.79 -2.50 -27.19
CA HIS A 46 -24.92 -2.47 -28.64
C HIS A 46 -25.47 -1.13 -29.20
N ALA A 47 -25.48 -0.06 -28.39
CA ALA A 47 -26.14 1.19 -28.72
C ALA A 47 -25.67 1.80 -30.06
N VAL A 48 -24.36 1.78 -30.31
CA VAL A 48 -23.76 2.33 -31.54
C VAL A 48 -24.17 1.50 -32.76
N ARG A 49 -24.23 0.17 -32.63
CA ARG A 49 -24.69 -0.73 -33.71
C ARG A 49 -26.17 -0.51 -34.02
N ILE A 50 -27.00 -0.38 -32.98
CA ILE A 50 -28.43 -0.06 -33.11
C ILE A 50 -28.61 1.28 -33.82
N ALA A 51 -27.85 2.31 -33.43
CA ALA A 51 -27.92 3.62 -34.06
C ALA A 51 -27.47 3.59 -35.53
N ARG A 52 -26.41 2.84 -35.86
CA ARG A 52 -25.98 2.65 -37.25
C ARG A 52 -27.07 2.02 -38.11
N TYR A 53 -27.76 1.02 -37.59
CA TYR A 53 -28.88 0.36 -38.28
C TYR A 53 -30.05 1.31 -38.53
N LEU A 54 -30.44 2.09 -37.53
CA LEU A 54 -31.55 3.04 -37.64
C LEU A 54 -31.20 4.30 -38.44
N TYR A 55 -29.93 4.72 -38.42
CA TYR A 55 -29.46 5.99 -38.95
C TYR A 55 -28.21 5.82 -39.82
N PRO A 56 -28.30 5.14 -40.98
CA PRO A 56 -27.13 4.80 -41.79
C PRO A 56 -26.40 6.01 -42.41
N ARG A 57 -27.04 7.18 -42.42
CA ARG A 57 -26.44 8.45 -42.89
C ARG A 57 -26.02 9.39 -41.76
N ALA A 58 -25.97 8.90 -40.52
CA ALA A 58 -25.55 9.69 -39.36
C ALA A 58 -24.14 9.31 -38.92
N TYR A 59 -23.51 10.21 -38.15
CA TYR A 59 -22.22 10.00 -37.52
C TYR A 59 -22.33 10.27 -36.00
N LEU A 60 -21.47 9.63 -35.19
CA LEU A 60 -21.42 9.93 -33.75
C LEU A 60 -20.87 11.34 -33.53
N SER A 61 -21.53 12.11 -32.68
CA SER A 61 -21.20 13.52 -32.39
C SER A 61 -21.08 13.75 -30.89
N ALA A 62 -20.61 14.95 -30.50
CA ALA A 62 -20.53 15.40 -29.12
C ALA A 62 -19.82 14.40 -28.17
N ALA A 63 -20.37 14.15 -26.98
CA ALA A 63 -19.83 13.21 -26.01
C ALA A 63 -19.70 11.79 -26.58
N SER A 64 -20.66 11.32 -27.37
CA SER A 64 -20.65 9.97 -27.92
C SER A 64 -19.54 9.74 -28.94
N ALA A 65 -19.08 10.77 -29.65
CA ALA A 65 -17.89 10.68 -30.49
C ALA A 65 -16.59 10.52 -29.69
N ALA A 66 -16.55 11.04 -28.46
CA ALA A 66 -15.41 10.88 -27.54
C ALA A 66 -15.43 9.55 -26.81
N LEU A 67 -16.61 9.12 -26.37
CA LEU A 67 -16.82 7.86 -25.66
C LEU A 67 -16.83 6.65 -26.59
N LEU A 68 -17.07 6.86 -27.89
CA LEU A 68 -17.37 5.79 -28.84
C LEU A 68 -18.56 4.92 -28.39
N GLY A 69 -19.53 5.56 -27.73
CA GLY A 69 -20.63 4.90 -27.04
C GLY A 69 -21.62 5.90 -26.42
N PRO A 70 -22.67 5.41 -25.73
CA PRO A 70 -23.61 6.27 -25.02
C PRO A 70 -22.95 6.90 -23.78
N THR A 71 -23.51 8.00 -23.29
CA THR A 71 -23.18 8.60 -22.00
C THR A 71 -23.66 7.72 -20.84
N ALA A 72 -23.18 8.00 -19.62
CA ALA A 72 -23.55 7.24 -18.42
C ALA A 72 -25.06 7.25 -18.12
N ASP A 73 -25.77 8.31 -18.52
CA ASP A 73 -27.23 8.42 -18.43
C ASP A 73 -27.98 7.79 -19.63
N GLY A 74 -27.29 7.00 -20.45
CA GLY A 74 -27.89 6.23 -21.55
C GLY A 74 -28.19 7.02 -22.81
N LYS A 75 -27.63 8.23 -23.00
CA LYS A 75 -27.85 9.02 -24.23
C LYS A 75 -26.78 8.75 -25.27
N LEU A 76 -27.19 8.54 -26.51
CA LEU A 76 -26.29 8.43 -27.65
C LEU A 76 -26.52 9.60 -28.61
N PHE A 77 -25.49 10.42 -28.77
CA PHE A 77 -25.55 11.60 -29.62
C PHE A 77 -25.04 11.29 -31.03
N ILE A 78 -25.88 11.58 -32.01
CA ILE A 78 -25.56 11.48 -33.44
C ILE A 78 -25.95 12.75 -34.19
N SER A 79 -25.30 12.99 -35.32
CA SER A 79 -25.64 14.07 -36.24
C SER A 79 -25.95 13.50 -37.62
N GLY A 80 -27.03 13.98 -38.25
CA GLY A 80 -27.41 13.54 -39.60
C GLY A 80 -28.46 14.45 -40.25
N PRO A 81 -29.19 13.99 -41.28
CA PRO A 81 -30.00 14.87 -42.12
C PRO A 81 -31.27 15.43 -41.45
N ARG A 82 -31.68 14.87 -40.31
CA ARG A 82 -32.93 15.21 -39.63
C ARG A 82 -32.67 15.45 -38.15
N ILE A 83 -33.59 16.17 -37.51
CA ILE A 83 -33.67 16.27 -36.05
C ILE A 83 -34.69 15.23 -35.61
N GLN A 84 -34.27 14.25 -34.81
CA GLN A 84 -35.14 13.21 -34.31
C GLN A 84 -34.61 12.58 -33.03
N ARG A 85 -35.50 11.94 -32.29
CA ARG A 85 -35.19 11.28 -31.03
C ARG A 85 -35.88 9.93 -30.98
N THR A 86 -35.13 8.91 -30.58
CA THR A 86 -35.65 7.54 -30.43
C THR A 86 -35.24 7.00 -29.08
N ARG A 87 -36.21 6.45 -28.35
CA ARG A 87 -35.97 5.79 -27.06
C ARG A 87 -36.20 4.30 -27.20
N ILE A 88 -35.23 3.51 -26.74
CA ILE A 88 -35.25 2.06 -26.75
C ILE A 88 -34.67 1.59 -25.42
N ARG A 89 -35.52 1.13 -24.48
CA ARG A 89 -35.13 0.47 -23.22
C ARG A 89 -33.78 0.94 -22.62
N GLY A 90 -33.80 2.09 -21.93
CA GLY A 90 -32.62 2.68 -21.28
C GLY A 90 -31.72 3.50 -22.22
N LEU A 91 -31.77 3.27 -23.54
CA LEU A 91 -31.07 4.07 -24.54
C LEU A 91 -31.95 5.19 -25.11
N GLU A 92 -31.42 6.41 -25.14
CA GLU A 92 -32.01 7.55 -25.84
C GLU A 92 -31.06 8.03 -26.94
N ILE A 93 -31.41 7.75 -28.20
CA ILE A 93 -30.65 8.24 -29.36
C ILE A 93 -31.16 9.64 -29.72
N VAL A 94 -30.28 10.62 -29.59
CA VAL A 94 -30.56 12.03 -29.88
C VAL A 94 -29.85 12.42 -31.17
N GLN A 95 -30.62 12.57 -32.25
CA GLN A 95 -30.10 13.05 -33.53
C GLN A 95 -30.31 14.54 -33.70
N ASN A 96 -29.20 15.25 -33.92
CA ASN A 96 -29.21 16.63 -34.39
C ASN A 96 -29.02 16.73 -35.90
N LYS A 97 -29.42 17.88 -36.46
CA LYS A 97 -29.12 18.23 -37.84
C LYS A 97 -27.62 18.44 -37.98
N ALA A 98 -26.98 17.63 -38.82
CA ALA A 98 -25.58 17.79 -39.19
C ALA A 98 -25.38 19.14 -39.89
N PRO A 99 -24.26 19.83 -39.64
CA PRO A 99 -23.90 21.01 -40.40
C PRO A 99 -23.52 20.62 -41.83
N GLU A 100 -23.61 21.58 -42.75
CA GLU A 100 -23.46 21.35 -44.19
C GLU A 100 -22.07 20.82 -44.56
N PHE A 101 -21.02 21.32 -43.91
CA PHE A 101 -19.63 20.94 -44.10
C PHE A 101 -19.07 20.27 -42.84
N ALA A 102 -19.76 19.25 -42.33
CA ALA A 102 -19.33 18.48 -41.17
C ALA A 102 -17.96 17.84 -41.40
N SER A 103 -17.00 18.07 -40.50
CA SER A 103 -15.72 17.37 -40.52
C SER A 103 -15.81 16.08 -39.71
N THR A 104 -15.62 14.93 -40.37
CA THR A 104 -15.73 13.60 -39.75
C THR A 104 -14.48 12.76 -39.97
N SER A 105 -14.34 11.70 -39.17
CA SER A 105 -13.25 10.73 -39.24
C SER A 105 -13.80 9.33 -38.98
N PRO A 106 -13.23 8.27 -39.58
CA PRO A 106 -13.64 6.90 -39.26
C PRO A 106 -13.16 6.49 -37.87
N ALA A 107 -13.97 5.68 -37.17
CA ALA A 107 -13.60 5.01 -35.93
C ALA A 107 -14.07 3.55 -35.96
N PHE A 108 -13.30 2.68 -35.31
CA PHE A 108 -13.64 1.27 -35.13
C PHE A 108 -14.37 1.06 -33.81
N ILE A 109 -15.42 0.26 -33.84
CA ILE A 109 -16.25 -0.10 -32.69
C ILE A 109 -16.31 -1.62 -32.62
N ASP A 110 -16.02 -2.16 -31.45
CA ASP A 110 -16.30 -3.56 -31.12
C ASP A 110 -17.21 -3.59 -29.89
N ASP A 111 -18.37 -4.21 -30.06
CA ASP A 111 -19.38 -4.41 -29.02
C ASP A 111 -19.50 -5.89 -28.61
N GLY A 112 -18.50 -6.72 -28.96
CA GLY A 112 -18.48 -8.16 -28.73
C GLY A 112 -19.31 -8.98 -29.72
N ALA A 113 -19.98 -8.35 -30.70
CA ALA A 113 -20.64 -9.02 -31.83
C ALA A 113 -19.84 -8.89 -33.14
N GLY A 114 -18.60 -8.38 -33.08
CA GLY A 114 -17.70 -8.21 -34.21
C GLY A 114 -17.40 -6.74 -34.50
N GLU A 115 -16.19 -6.46 -34.97
CA GLU A 115 -15.73 -5.09 -35.23
C GLU A 115 -16.45 -4.46 -36.44
N PHE A 116 -16.72 -3.16 -36.35
CA PHE A 116 -17.26 -2.40 -37.45
C PHE A 116 -16.86 -0.92 -37.43
N THR A 117 -16.85 -0.29 -38.61
CA THR A 117 -16.50 1.12 -38.76
C THR A 117 -17.74 2.03 -38.71
N VAL A 118 -17.62 3.16 -38.02
CA VAL A 118 -18.58 4.26 -38.03
C VAL A 118 -17.87 5.59 -38.27
N MET A 119 -18.60 6.56 -38.83
CA MET A 119 -18.11 7.93 -38.90
C MET A 119 -18.37 8.63 -37.56
N ILE A 120 -17.41 9.44 -37.12
CA ILE A 120 -17.51 10.27 -35.92
C ILE A 120 -17.11 11.71 -36.25
N SER A 121 -17.55 12.69 -35.45
CA SER A 121 -17.04 14.06 -35.53
C SER A 121 -15.52 14.07 -35.32
N SER A 122 -14.77 14.73 -36.22
CA SER A 122 -13.32 14.93 -36.05
C SER A 122 -13.02 15.68 -34.75
N VAL A 123 -11.76 15.70 -34.31
CA VAL A 123 -11.37 16.37 -33.05
C VAL A 123 -11.77 17.86 -33.08
N ARG A 124 -11.51 18.55 -34.20
CA ARG A 124 -11.92 19.95 -34.42
C ARG A 124 -13.43 20.16 -34.41
N GLN A 125 -14.16 19.33 -35.16
CA GLN A 125 -15.62 19.39 -35.24
C GLN A 125 -16.25 19.21 -33.85
N ARG A 126 -15.78 18.20 -33.12
CA ARG A 126 -16.26 17.86 -31.77
C ARG A 126 -15.96 18.94 -30.74
N PHE A 127 -14.79 19.56 -30.85
CA PHE A 127 -14.44 20.67 -29.98
C PHE A 127 -15.37 21.87 -30.19
N LEU A 128 -15.69 22.22 -31.45
CA LEU A 128 -16.72 23.23 -31.75
C LEU A 128 -18.11 22.80 -31.25
N GLU A 129 -18.47 21.53 -31.42
CA GLU A 129 -19.74 20.98 -30.91
C GLU A 129 -19.89 21.16 -29.39
N SER A 130 -18.79 21.12 -28.63
CA SER A 130 -18.79 21.32 -27.17
C SER A 130 -19.20 22.73 -26.71
N PHE A 131 -19.23 23.70 -27.62
CA PHE A 131 -19.67 25.08 -27.38
C PHE A 131 -21.05 25.37 -27.97
N ARG A 132 -21.76 24.40 -28.55
CA ARG A 132 -23.10 24.65 -29.13
C ARG A 132 -24.06 25.17 -28.05
N ARG A 133 -24.54 26.42 -28.22
CA ARG A 133 -25.47 27.06 -27.28
C ARG A 133 -26.79 26.33 -27.22
N LYS A 134 -27.32 26.17 -25.99
CA LYS A 134 -28.66 25.61 -25.74
C LYS A 134 -28.90 24.27 -26.48
N SER A 135 -27.82 23.50 -26.66
CA SER A 135 -27.85 22.21 -27.32
C SER A 135 -27.47 21.13 -26.34
N GLU A 136 -28.22 20.03 -26.32
CA GLU A 136 -27.86 18.84 -25.55
C GLU A 136 -26.50 18.26 -25.98
N HIS A 137 -26.04 18.54 -27.22
CA HIS A 137 -24.68 18.19 -27.66
C HIS A 137 -23.60 19.01 -26.95
N GLY A 138 -23.82 20.31 -26.75
CA GLY A 138 -22.87 21.15 -26.03
C GLY A 138 -22.86 20.80 -24.54
N ALA A 139 -24.04 20.56 -23.97
CA ALA A 139 -24.22 20.20 -22.58
C ALA A 139 -23.72 18.79 -22.23
N SER A 140 -23.66 17.85 -23.18
CA SER A 140 -23.15 16.50 -22.93
C SER A 140 -21.63 16.42 -22.78
N VAL A 141 -20.90 17.47 -23.18
CA VAL A 141 -19.44 17.54 -23.04
C VAL A 141 -19.07 18.25 -21.74
N ASP A 142 -18.56 17.49 -20.77
CA ASP A 142 -18.09 18.01 -19.49
C ASP A 142 -16.74 18.77 -19.61
N SER A 143 -16.29 19.36 -18.50
CA SER A 143 -15.03 20.13 -18.46
C SER A 143 -13.78 19.28 -18.73
N SER A 144 -13.75 18.02 -18.25
CA SER A 144 -12.62 17.10 -18.44
C SER A 144 -12.51 16.67 -19.91
N MET A 145 -13.64 16.31 -20.52
CA MET A 145 -13.74 16.01 -21.94
C MET A 145 -13.32 17.21 -22.78
N ARG A 146 -13.80 18.41 -22.45
CA ARG A 146 -13.43 19.65 -23.16
C ARG A 146 -11.93 19.95 -23.04
N GLN A 147 -11.32 19.75 -21.87
CA GLN A 147 -9.88 19.90 -21.67
C GLN A 147 -9.08 18.89 -22.48
N THR A 148 -9.51 17.62 -22.51
CA THR A 148 -8.86 16.57 -23.31
C THR A 148 -8.93 16.88 -24.81
N MET A 149 -10.09 17.36 -25.29
CA MET A 149 -10.25 17.80 -26.67
C MET A 149 -9.36 18.99 -26.99
N ALA A 150 -9.33 20.02 -26.12
CA ALA A 150 -8.48 21.19 -26.29
C ALA A 150 -7.01 20.80 -26.46
N LYS A 151 -6.50 19.92 -25.58
CA LYS A 151 -5.14 19.39 -25.69
C LYS A 151 -4.90 18.70 -27.03
N ARG A 152 -5.79 17.81 -27.46
CA ARG A 152 -5.64 17.10 -28.74
C ARG A 152 -5.69 18.03 -29.96
N VAL A 153 -6.54 19.06 -29.95
CA VAL A 153 -6.57 20.06 -31.03
C VAL A 153 -5.25 20.84 -31.05
N ILE A 154 -4.73 21.25 -29.90
CA ILE A 154 -3.42 21.93 -29.82
C ILE A 154 -2.32 20.99 -30.33
N ASP A 155 -2.30 19.73 -29.91
CA ASP A 155 -1.33 18.73 -30.37
C ASP A 155 -1.40 18.51 -31.89
N GLU A 156 -2.59 18.54 -32.50
CA GLU A 156 -2.80 18.39 -33.96
C GLU A 156 -2.19 19.57 -34.75
N PHE A 157 -2.20 20.79 -34.20
CA PHE A 157 -1.77 22.02 -34.90
C PHE A 157 -0.48 22.65 -34.36
N GLY A 158 0.09 22.10 -33.28
CA GLY A 158 1.34 22.50 -32.65
C GLY A 158 1.22 23.62 -31.61
N ASP A 159 0.28 24.55 -31.77
CA ASP A 159 0.07 25.66 -30.82
C ASP A 159 -1.40 26.15 -30.77
N PRO A 160 -1.79 26.87 -29.70
CA PRO A 160 -3.16 27.34 -29.52
C PRO A 160 -3.67 28.32 -30.60
N GLU A 161 -2.79 29.11 -31.22
CA GLU A 161 -3.20 30.07 -32.25
C GLU A 161 -3.54 29.35 -33.56
N LYS A 162 -2.66 28.45 -34.02
CA LYS A 162 -2.93 27.62 -35.21
C LYS A 162 -4.13 26.71 -35.02
N ALA A 163 -4.30 26.17 -33.81
CA ALA A 163 -5.49 25.41 -33.44
C ALA A 163 -6.77 26.27 -33.56
N ALA A 164 -6.74 27.51 -33.06
CA ALA A 164 -7.86 28.44 -33.19
C ALA A 164 -8.15 28.78 -34.67
N ASP A 165 -7.13 29.05 -35.49
CA ASP A 165 -7.29 29.33 -36.92
C ASP A 165 -7.96 28.17 -37.68
N ALA A 166 -7.53 26.94 -37.39
CA ALA A 166 -8.12 25.74 -37.98
C ALA A 166 -9.59 25.55 -37.58
N LEU A 167 -9.95 25.87 -36.33
CA LEU A 167 -11.33 25.86 -35.86
C LEU A 167 -12.16 26.96 -36.53
N TRP A 168 -11.62 28.16 -36.67
CA TRP A 168 -12.25 29.28 -37.39
C TRP A 168 -12.51 28.96 -38.86
N ALA A 169 -11.60 28.26 -39.53
CA ALA A 169 -11.77 27.84 -40.92
C ALA A 169 -12.93 26.84 -41.08
N LEU A 170 -13.05 25.88 -40.16
CA LEU A 170 -14.16 24.92 -40.15
C LEU A 170 -15.49 25.58 -39.76
N ALA A 171 -15.45 26.47 -38.77
CA ALA A 171 -16.63 27.17 -38.27
C ALA A 171 -17.23 28.12 -39.32
N ARG A 172 -16.40 28.85 -40.08
CA ARG A 172 -16.86 29.73 -41.15
C ARG A 172 -17.66 28.99 -42.22
N LYS A 173 -17.23 27.79 -42.60
CA LYS A 173 -17.96 26.94 -43.56
C LYS A 173 -19.34 26.52 -43.03
N ASN A 174 -19.47 26.36 -41.72
CA ASN A 174 -20.68 25.86 -41.07
C ASN A 174 -21.51 26.96 -40.38
N GLU A 175 -21.16 28.24 -40.57
CA GLU A 175 -21.79 29.39 -39.91
C GLU A 175 -21.74 29.36 -38.35
N TRP A 176 -20.71 28.73 -37.78
CA TRP A 176 -20.53 28.54 -36.32
C TRP A 176 -19.58 29.58 -35.69
N ILE A 177 -19.78 30.85 -36.04
CA ILE A 177 -18.90 31.97 -35.65
C ILE A 177 -18.82 32.12 -34.13
N TRP A 178 -19.94 31.95 -33.43
CA TRP A 178 -19.98 32.11 -31.97
C TRP A 178 -19.21 30.99 -31.26
N GLU A 179 -19.39 29.75 -31.71
CA GLU A 179 -18.71 28.57 -31.17
C GLU A 179 -17.20 28.68 -31.37
N ALA A 180 -16.75 29.17 -32.53
CA ALA A 180 -15.32 29.44 -32.77
C ALA A 180 -14.76 30.49 -31.81
N GLY A 181 -15.49 31.58 -31.55
CA GLY A 181 -15.05 32.60 -30.59
C GLY A 181 -14.95 32.09 -29.15
N GLN A 182 -15.84 31.18 -28.72
CA GLN A 182 -15.70 30.53 -27.41
C GLN A 182 -14.56 29.53 -27.37
N ALA A 183 -14.41 28.74 -28.44
CA ALA A 183 -13.33 27.76 -28.56
C ALA A 183 -11.96 28.43 -28.51
N GLU A 184 -11.77 29.53 -29.24
CA GLU A 184 -10.55 30.33 -29.21
C GLU A 184 -10.26 30.88 -27.81
N ARG A 185 -11.25 31.50 -27.16
CA ARG A 185 -11.10 31.99 -25.78
C ARG A 185 -10.71 30.87 -24.82
N TYR A 186 -11.31 29.70 -24.98
CA TYR A 186 -10.98 28.53 -24.16
C TYR A 186 -9.54 28.07 -24.41
N LEU A 187 -9.10 27.94 -25.66
CA LEU A 187 -7.72 27.53 -25.98
C LEU A 187 -6.69 28.53 -25.43
N LYS A 188 -6.97 29.84 -25.51
CA LYS A 188 -6.11 30.91 -24.98
C LYS A 188 -6.08 30.98 -23.46
N GLN A 189 -7.16 30.58 -22.77
CA GLN A 189 -7.22 30.55 -21.30
C GLN A 189 -6.74 29.21 -20.70
N ALA A 190 -6.88 28.12 -21.44
CA ALA A 190 -6.48 26.79 -21.01
C ALA A 190 -4.96 26.61 -20.94
N SER A 191 -4.17 27.45 -21.62
CA SER A 191 -2.71 27.50 -21.45
C SER A 191 -2.31 28.04 -20.07
N ASP A 192 -3.13 28.89 -19.45
CA ASP A 192 -2.79 29.60 -18.20
C ASP A 192 -3.33 28.91 -16.94
N ARG A 193 -4.32 28.04 -17.06
CA ARG A 193 -4.91 27.32 -15.92
C ARG A 193 -4.42 25.89 -15.87
N GLY A 194 -3.28 25.70 -15.20
CA GLY A 194 -2.96 24.40 -14.61
C GLY A 194 -4.11 23.94 -13.70
N PRO A 195 -4.31 22.63 -13.49
CA PRO A 195 -5.31 22.14 -12.54
C PRO A 195 -5.08 22.80 -11.18
N ILE A 196 -6.13 23.37 -10.59
CA ILE A 196 -6.07 23.88 -9.21
C ILE A 196 -5.85 22.67 -8.32
N LYS A 197 -4.61 22.51 -7.85
CA LYS A 197 -4.23 21.42 -6.96
C LYS A 197 -4.59 21.83 -5.53
N ASN A 198 -5.10 20.89 -4.75
CA ASN A 198 -5.09 21.07 -3.31
C ASN A 198 -3.63 21.15 -2.85
N GLU A 199 -3.20 22.29 -2.35
CA GLU A 199 -1.81 22.49 -1.87
C GLU A 199 -1.49 21.60 -0.66
N ALA A 200 -2.50 21.09 0.05
CA ALA A 200 -2.30 20.07 1.06
C ALA A 200 -1.95 18.69 0.47
N GLY A 201 -2.17 18.49 -0.83
CA GLY A 201 -1.90 17.25 -1.53
C GLY A 201 -0.45 17.15 -2.00
N PHE A 202 0.21 16.03 -1.70
CA PHE A 202 1.62 15.80 -1.98
C PHE A 202 1.88 14.37 -2.45
N ASP A 203 3.10 14.19 -2.93
CA ASP A 203 3.57 12.94 -3.52
C ASP A 203 4.90 12.55 -2.89
N LEU A 204 5.05 11.28 -2.53
CA LEU A 204 6.28 10.70 -2.01
C LEU A 204 6.70 9.51 -2.88
N PHE A 205 7.98 9.41 -3.18
CA PHE A 205 8.59 8.21 -3.74
C PHE A 205 8.92 7.25 -2.62
N VAL A 206 8.57 5.98 -2.80
CA VAL A 206 8.94 4.90 -1.89
C VAL A 206 9.98 4.03 -2.59
N ALA A 207 11.12 3.84 -1.95
CA ALA A 207 12.17 2.94 -2.39
C ALA A 207 12.39 1.81 -1.39
N TRP A 208 12.85 0.67 -1.91
CA TRP A 208 13.22 -0.51 -1.14
C TRP A 208 14.60 -0.97 -1.61
N HIS A 209 15.57 -1.04 -0.70
CA HIS A 209 16.98 -1.26 -1.01
C HIS A 209 17.49 -0.32 -2.12
N ALA A 210 17.22 0.98 -1.96
CA ALA A 210 17.58 2.07 -2.89
C ALA A 210 16.92 2.02 -4.29
N VAL A 211 16.01 1.07 -4.54
CA VAL A 211 15.24 1.01 -5.81
C VAL A 211 13.84 1.56 -5.59
N VAL A 212 13.45 2.56 -6.38
CA VAL A 212 12.09 3.15 -6.32
C VAL A 212 11.05 2.12 -6.78
N ILE A 213 10.21 1.68 -5.83
CA ILE A 213 9.18 0.65 -6.04
C ILE A 213 7.81 1.24 -6.35
N GLY A 214 7.59 2.52 -6.07
CA GLY A 214 6.33 3.18 -6.36
C GLY A 214 6.25 4.60 -5.81
N LYS A 215 5.05 5.17 -5.92
CA LYS A 215 4.71 6.51 -5.50
C LYS A 215 3.50 6.45 -4.58
N LEU A 216 3.62 7.04 -3.40
CA LEU A 216 2.55 7.22 -2.43
C LEU A 216 2.05 8.67 -2.55
N SER A 217 0.77 8.86 -2.84
CA SER A 217 0.15 10.17 -2.98
C SER A 217 -0.88 10.38 -1.87
N ASN A 218 -1.00 11.61 -1.38
CA ASN A 218 -2.12 12.04 -0.55
C ASN A 218 -2.73 13.29 -1.19
N ASP A 219 -4.05 13.35 -1.35
CA ASP A 219 -4.72 14.49 -1.99
C ASP A 219 -5.19 15.57 -0.99
N GLY A 220 -4.81 15.42 0.28
CA GLY A 220 -5.29 16.20 1.41
C GLY A 220 -6.32 15.45 2.27
N PHE A 221 -6.86 14.34 1.79
CA PHE A 221 -7.84 13.50 2.50
C PHE A 221 -7.49 12.01 2.39
N GLU A 222 -7.40 11.48 1.17
CA GLU A 222 -7.16 10.06 0.90
C GLU A 222 -5.71 9.78 0.48
N TRP A 223 -5.27 8.56 0.78
CA TRP A 223 -4.01 8.02 0.30
C TRP A 223 -4.22 7.18 -0.97
N TYR A 224 -3.25 7.23 -1.87
CA TYR A 224 -3.21 6.43 -3.10
C TYR A 224 -1.83 5.83 -3.31
N TRP A 225 -1.78 4.52 -3.58
CA TRP A 225 -0.54 3.82 -3.92
C TRP A 225 -0.44 3.56 -5.42
N TYR A 226 0.62 4.05 -6.04
CA TYR A 226 0.94 3.83 -7.45
C TYR A 226 2.25 3.03 -7.57
N PRO A 227 2.18 1.69 -7.77
CA PRO A 227 3.37 0.88 -7.94
C PRO A 227 4.10 1.28 -9.23
N ASN A 228 5.44 1.22 -9.21
CA ASN A 228 6.26 1.56 -10.37
C ASN A 228 6.11 0.49 -11.47
N LYS A 229 6.08 0.92 -12.73
CA LYS A 229 5.97 0.01 -13.88
C LYS A 229 7.20 -0.90 -13.92
N GLY A 230 7.01 -2.19 -13.63
CA GLY A 230 8.08 -3.20 -13.61
C GLY A 230 8.41 -3.73 -12.21
N PHE A 231 7.90 -3.13 -11.13
CA PHE A 231 7.96 -3.73 -9.80
C PHE A 231 6.73 -4.61 -9.58
N HIS A 232 6.94 -5.91 -9.37
CA HIS A 232 5.86 -6.90 -9.32
C HIS A 232 5.72 -7.60 -7.97
N LEU A 233 6.65 -7.39 -7.04
CA LEU A 233 6.57 -8.00 -5.72
C LEU A 233 5.43 -7.36 -4.91
N PRO A 234 4.56 -8.16 -4.27
CA PRO A 234 3.44 -7.64 -3.48
C PRO A 234 3.91 -7.20 -2.09
N LEU A 235 4.85 -6.25 -2.04
CA LEU A 235 5.40 -5.70 -0.80
C LEU A 235 4.44 -4.66 -0.20
N VAL A 236 4.19 -3.58 -0.94
CA VAL A 236 3.22 -2.54 -0.57
C VAL A 236 1.90 -2.83 -1.24
N ARG A 237 0.85 -3.02 -0.44
CA ARG A 237 -0.51 -3.31 -0.91
C ARG A 237 -1.48 -2.33 -0.27
N GLN A 238 -2.31 -1.70 -1.09
CA GLN A 238 -3.42 -0.89 -0.63
C GLN A 238 -4.69 -1.75 -0.67
N THR A 239 -4.94 -2.44 0.43
CA THR A 239 -6.06 -3.38 0.62
C THR A 239 -7.37 -2.65 0.91
N ILE A 240 -7.29 -1.51 1.59
CA ILE A 240 -8.41 -0.62 1.89
C ILE A 240 -8.22 0.69 1.08
N PRO A 241 -9.08 0.97 0.08
CA PRO A 241 -9.02 2.21 -0.70
C PRO A 241 -9.05 3.46 0.19
N GLY A 242 -8.27 4.48 -0.19
CA GLY A 242 -8.19 5.76 0.52
C GLY A 242 -7.37 5.75 1.82
N ARG A 243 -7.02 4.58 2.37
CA ARG A 243 -6.16 4.45 3.56
C ARG A 243 -4.70 4.27 3.21
N LEU A 244 -3.81 4.68 4.11
CA LEU A 244 -2.39 4.41 4.01
C LEU A 244 -2.16 2.89 3.94
N PRO A 245 -1.34 2.37 3.00
CA PRO A 245 -1.04 0.95 2.93
C PRO A 245 -0.53 0.41 4.28
N ALA A 246 -1.09 -0.71 4.74
CA ALA A 246 -0.83 -1.23 6.08
C ALA A 246 0.67 -1.48 6.34
N PHE A 247 1.40 -1.95 5.33
CA PHE A 247 2.85 -2.10 5.39
C PHE A 247 3.57 -0.78 5.67
N ILE A 248 3.21 0.30 4.98
CA ILE A 248 3.82 1.63 5.22
C ILE A 248 3.43 2.16 6.59
N ASN A 249 2.16 2.01 6.98
CA ASN A 249 1.68 2.41 8.30
C ASN A 249 2.45 1.71 9.43
N SER A 250 2.77 0.42 9.26
CA SER A 250 3.48 -0.37 10.26
C SER A 250 4.89 0.13 10.57
N LEU A 251 5.50 0.88 9.63
CA LEU A 251 6.84 1.46 9.75
C LEU A 251 6.85 2.76 10.56
N LEU A 252 5.69 3.38 10.77
CA LEU A 252 5.61 4.68 11.44
C LEU A 252 5.95 4.58 12.93
N PRO A 253 6.58 5.63 13.50
CA PRO A 253 6.80 5.72 14.94
C PRO A 253 5.52 5.62 15.77
N GLU A 254 5.65 5.12 17.00
CA GLU A 254 4.58 5.10 18.00
C GLU A 254 5.14 5.60 19.35
N GLY A 255 4.26 6.01 20.26
CA GLY A 255 4.60 6.24 21.66
C GLY A 255 5.65 7.35 21.84
N TRP A 256 6.81 7.04 22.44
CA TRP A 256 7.79 8.07 22.78
C TRP A 256 8.27 8.87 21.55
N LEU A 257 8.62 8.20 20.46
CA LEU A 257 9.16 8.88 19.28
C LEU A 257 8.09 9.73 18.57
N GLU A 258 6.87 9.23 18.50
CA GLU A 258 5.71 10.01 18.01
C GLU A 258 5.52 11.31 18.80
N ASN A 259 5.56 11.23 20.14
CA ASN A 259 5.46 12.39 21.02
C ASN A 259 6.62 13.38 20.83
N VAL A 260 7.85 12.87 20.67
CA VAL A 260 9.04 13.70 20.44
C VAL A 260 8.94 14.48 19.13
N LEU A 261 8.50 13.82 18.06
CA LEU A 261 8.39 14.44 16.75
C LEU A 261 7.23 15.46 16.68
N ARG A 262 6.31 15.46 17.65
CA ARG A 262 5.11 16.33 17.70
C ARG A 262 4.26 16.28 16.42
N ASN A 263 4.34 15.14 15.71
CA ASN A 263 3.60 14.96 14.48
C ASN A 263 2.16 14.61 14.82
N ALA A 264 1.22 15.41 14.34
CA ALA A 264 -0.20 15.22 14.63
C ALA A 264 -0.85 14.09 13.81
N ASP A 265 -0.24 13.69 12.69
CA ASP A 265 -0.78 12.69 11.76
C ASP A 265 0.28 11.97 10.92
N GLU A 266 -0.16 10.91 10.22
CA GLU A 266 0.65 10.08 9.32
C GLU A 266 1.35 10.90 8.22
N ARG A 267 0.70 11.97 7.71
CA ARG A 267 1.24 12.82 6.65
C ARG A 267 2.49 13.55 7.13
N THR A 268 2.41 14.14 8.32
CA THR A 268 3.53 14.88 8.91
C THR A 268 4.66 13.91 9.28
N MET A 269 4.34 12.72 9.79
CA MET A 269 5.32 11.67 10.07
C MET A 269 6.13 11.26 8.84
N LEU A 270 5.45 10.91 7.74
CA LEU A 270 6.10 10.49 6.50
C LEU A 270 6.94 11.58 5.84
N ARG A 271 6.62 12.85 6.07
CA ARG A 271 7.41 13.99 5.57
C ARG A 271 8.59 14.33 6.48
N SER A 272 8.53 13.96 7.76
CA SER A 272 9.56 14.29 8.75
C SER A 272 10.73 13.31 8.79
N GLY A 273 10.61 12.13 8.18
CA GLY A 273 11.64 11.09 8.20
C GLY A 273 11.74 10.34 6.89
N LYS A 274 12.98 10.07 6.45
CA LYS A 274 13.25 9.45 5.14
C LYS A 274 13.62 7.98 5.19
N ARG A 275 14.06 7.47 6.34
CA ARG A 275 14.61 6.10 6.50
C ARG A 275 13.79 5.30 7.51
N TYR A 276 13.49 4.06 7.17
CA TYR A 276 12.65 3.15 7.97
C TYR A 276 13.25 1.74 7.99
N MET A 277 12.66 0.86 8.80
CA MET A 277 13.01 -0.57 8.79
C MET A 277 12.88 -1.18 7.39
N SER A 278 13.52 -2.33 7.19
CA SER A 278 13.54 -3.13 5.97
C SER A 278 14.17 -2.45 4.75
N ASN A 279 15.11 -1.50 4.97
CA ASN A 279 15.69 -0.67 3.92
C ASN A 279 14.63 0.07 3.09
N ILE A 280 13.54 0.47 3.75
CA ILE A 280 12.51 1.31 3.13
C ILE A 280 12.90 2.77 3.30
N THR A 281 12.88 3.50 2.20
CA THR A 281 13.11 4.94 2.19
C THR A 281 11.96 5.67 1.50
N ILE A 282 11.57 6.81 2.04
CA ILE A 282 10.40 7.59 1.59
C ILE A 282 10.80 9.06 1.54
N ALA A 283 10.66 9.71 0.38
CA ALA A 283 11.00 11.13 0.21
C ALA A 283 10.20 11.75 -0.94
N ASP A 284 10.14 13.08 -0.97
CA ASP A 284 9.52 13.86 -2.05
C ASP A 284 10.30 13.79 -3.38
N SER A 285 11.60 13.51 -3.30
CA SER A 285 12.56 13.56 -4.39
C SER A 285 13.28 12.21 -4.55
N LYS A 286 13.42 11.74 -5.80
CA LYS A 286 14.25 10.56 -6.11
C LYS A 286 15.73 10.78 -5.84
N ASN A 287 16.19 12.03 -5.95
CA ASN A 287 17.59 12.38 -5.72
C ASN A 287 17.94 12.22 -4.24
N ASP A 288 17.04 12.61 -3.35
CA ASP A 288 17.18 12.43 -1.90
C ASP A 288 17.32 10.95 -1.56
N LEU A 289 16.45 10.10 -2.12
CA LEU A 289 16.52 8.66 -1.90
C LEU A 289 17.86 8.03 -2.34
N ALA A 290 18.49 8.57 -3.38
CA ALA A 290 19.76 8.06 -3.91
C ALA A 290 20.97 8.44 -3.04
N GLN A 291 20.85 9.48 -2.21
CA GLN A 291 21.92 9.96 -1.33
C GLN A 291 21.94 9.26 0.04
N LEU A 292 20.84 8.61 0.41
CA LEU A 292 20.72 7.94 1.70
C LEU A 292 21.60 6.67 1.75
N PRO A 293 22.26 6.40 2.89
CA PRO A 293 23.07 5.18 3.03
C PRO A 293 22.17 3.94 2.99
N SER A 294 22.67 2.87 2.35
CA SER A 294 22.02 1.56 2.41
C SER A 294 22.39 0.87 3.72
N ASP A 295 21.39 0.33 4.42
CA ASP A 295 21.66 -0.45 5.62
C ASP A 295 22.12 -1.85 5.22
N ILE A 296 23.38 -2.14 5.50
CA ILE A 296 24.02 -3.44 5.27
C ILE A 296 24.86 -3.70 6.51
N LEU A 297 24.70 -4.89 7.08
CA LEU A 297 25.58 -5.35 8.14
C LEU A 297 26.96 -5.66 7.52
N THR A 298 27.97 -4.88 7.91
CA THR A 298 29.36 -5.10 7.49
C THR A 298 30.20 -5.77 8.57
N VAL A 299 29.74 -5.71 9.82
CA VAL A 299 30.40 -6.20 11.03
C VAL A 299 29.33 -6.79 11.93
N SER A 300 29.57 -7.99 12.48
CA SER A 300 28.63 -8.59 13.43
C SER A 300 28.88 -8.07 14.85
N LEU A 301 27.80 -7.93 15.62
CA LEU A 301 27.88 -7.59 17.04
C LEU A 301 28.74 -8.59 17.84
N THR A 302 28.78 -9.85 17.41
CA THR A 302 29.57 -10.92 18.05
C THR A 302 31.07 -10.69 18.01
N GLU A 303 31.57 -9.91 17.04
CA GLU A 303 32.99 -9.56 16.94
C GLU A 303 33.43 -8.62 18.06
N PHE A 304 32.49 -7.85 18.62
CA PHE A 304 32.70 -6.87 19.69
C PHE A 304 31.93 -7.21 20.97
N SER A 305 31.51 -8.46 21.12
CA SER A 305 30.78 -8.93 22.29
C SER A 305 31.38 -10.22 22.85
N LYS A 306 31.52 -10.29 24.18
CA LYS A 306 32.00 -11.48 24.88
C LYS A 306 31.04 -11.80 26.02
N GLN A 307 30.54 -13.04 26.04
CA GLN A 307 29.61 -13.52 27.08
C GLN A 307 28.39 -12.58 27.28
N GLY A 308 27.91 -11.97 26.20
CA GLY A 308 26.76 -11.07 26.22
C GLY A 308 27.05 -9.63 26.64
N LEU A 309 28.31 -9.27 26.93
CA LEU A 309 28.74 -7.89 27.14
C LEU A 309 29.43 -7.36 25.88
N PHE A 310 28.99 -6.19 25.41
CA PHE A 310 29.67 -5.43 24.37
C PHE A 310 30.91 -4.75 24.95
N PHE A 311 32.08 -4.97 24.33
CA PHE A 311 33.36 -4.40 24.75
C PHE A 311 33.90 -3.34 23.78
N GLY A 312 33.16 -3.02 22.71
CA GLY A 312 33.48 -1.91 21.82
C GLY A 312 33.22 -0.54 22.48
N GLN A 313 33.41 0.53 21.70
CA GLN A 313 33.25 1.90 22.18
C GLN A 313 31.85 2.43 21.87
N TYR A 314 31.10 2.82 22.91
CA TYR A 314 29.84 3.56 22.74
C TYR A 314 30.12 5.05 22.52
N VAL A 315 29.65 5.59 21.39
CA VAL A 315 29.73 7.02 21.03
C VAL A 315 28.33 7.50 20.67
N GLY A 316 27.47 7.64 21.67
CA GLY A 316 26.11 8.13 21.52
C GLY A 316 25.73 9.14 22.61
N PRO A 317 24.46 9.58 22.66
CA PRO A 317 24.01 10.53 23.65
C PRO A 317 24.21 9.99 25.08
N GLY A 318 24.86 10.78 25.94
CA GLY A 318 24.93 10.57 27.40
C GLY A 318 23.98 11.51 28.15
N LYS A 319 24.12 11.59 29.47
CA LYS A 319 23.57 12.68 30.28
C LYS A 319 24.59 13.80 30.32
N ASP A 320 24.27 14.98 29.77
CA ASP A 320 25.21 16.11 29.86
C ASP A 320 25.26 16.69 31.28
N ASN A 321 26.39 17.30 31.64
CA ASN A 321 26.60 18.04 32.90
C ASN A 321 25.68 19.27 33.07
N ILE A 322 24.90 19.63 32.06
CA ILE A 322 24.01 20.80 32.01
C ILE A 322 22.56 20.30 31.86
N GLU A 323 21.92 19.86 32.95
CA GLU A 323 20.46 19.63 33.11
C GLU A 323 19.67 18.91 31.98
N ALA A 324 20.34 18.32 30.98
CA ALA A 324 19.73 17.68 29.83
C ALA A 324 19.59 16.18 30.12
N SER A 325 18.35 15.72 30.26
CA SER A 325 18.06 14.29 30.33
C SER A 325 18.48 13.61 29.02
N PHE A 326 19.04 12.39 29.11
CA PHE A 326 19.36 11.52 27.96
C PHE A 326 18.26 11.52 26.87
N GLU A 327 16.98 11.52 27.26
CA GLU A 327 15.84 11.59 26.34
C GLU A 327 15.84 12.83 25.44
N ARG A 328 16.24 14.00 25.94
CA ARG A 328 16.30 15.25 25.15
C ARG A 328 17.44 15.20 24.14
N ASN A 329 18.58 14.65 24.55
CA ASN A 329 19.74 14.46 23.66
C ASN A 329 19.40 13.48 22.54
N LEU A 330 18.72 12.39 22.88
CA LEU A 330 18.19 11.45 21.90
C LEU A 330 17.10 12.08 21.01
N ALA A 331 16.20 12.89 21.56
CA ALA A 331 15.20 13.61 20.76
C ALA A 331 15.84 14.53 19.72
N THR A 332 16.99 15.11 20.04
CA THR A 332 17.70 16.05 19.15
C THR A 332 18.20 15.36 17.89
N ILE A 333 18.66 14.10 17.96
CA ILE A 333 19.08 13.37 16.75
C ILE A 333 17.91 13.16 15.79
N TYR A 334 16.69 12.95 16.32
CA TYR A 334 15.49 12.74 15.51
C TYR A 334 15.00 14.01 14.79
N ASN A 335 15.52 15.19 15.11
CA ASN A 335 15.24 16.40 14.31
C ASN A 335 15.83 16.30 12.89
N ASN A 336 16.85 15.46 12.69
CA ASN A 336 17.34 15.15 11.35
C ASN A 336 16.41 14.12 10.69
N ALA A 337 15.95 14.42 9.48
CA ALA A 337 15.09 13.55 8.68
C ALA A 337 15.79 12.28 8.19
N ASP A 338 17.13 12.30 8.12
CA ASP A 338 17.95 11.17 7.69
C ASP A 338 18.20 10.18 8.83
N THR A 339 17.90 10.56 10.08
CA THR A 339 17.89 9.63 11.21
C THR A 339 16.75 8.62 11.07
N PRO A 340 17.03 7.30 11.04
CA PRO A 340 16.02 6.28 10.84
C PRO A 340 14.87 6.35 11.85
N ARG A 341 13.65 6.17 11.36
CA ARG A 341 12.42 6.14 12.15
C ARG A 341 12.08 4.70 12.52
N LEU A 342 11.67 4.50 13.77
CA LEU A 342 11.39 3.19 14.34
C LEU A 342 10.04 3.18 15.04
N SER A 343 9.25 2.15 14.79
CA SER A 343 7.99 1.89 15.50
C SER A 343 8.26 1.35 16.92
N GLY A 344 7.26 1.50 17.79
CA GLY A 344 7.20 0.93 19.14
C GLY A 344 7.26 1.98 20.25
N VAL A 345 6.65 1.67 21.40
CA VAL A 345 6.37 2.65 22.46
C VAL A 345 7.62 3.04 23.26
N GLN A 346 8.57 2.11 23.38
CA GLN A 346 9.80 2.26 24.16
C GLN A 346 10.81 3.19 23.47
N ILE A 347 11.61 3.87 24.30
CA ILE A 347 12.75 4.67 23.83
C ILE A 347 13.74 3.71 23.14
N LYS A 348 14.19 4.08 21.94
CA LYS A 348 15.16 3.34 21.16
C LYS A 348 16.00 4.31 20.33
N ALA A 349 17.23 3.95 20.03
CA ALA A 349 18.12 4.74 19.19
C ALA A 349 18.61 3.90 18.00
N PRO A 350 18.59 4.44 16.77
CA PRO A 350 19.15 3.78 15.62
C PRO A 350 20.67 3.98 15.62
N MET A 351 21.42 2.89 15.56
CA MET A 351 22.88 2.88 15.70
C MET A 351 23.57 2.20 14.51
N SER A 352 24.84 2.56 14.34
CA SER A 352 25.78 1.97 13.40
C SER A 352 26.99 1.45 14.18
N LEU A 353 27.34 0.18 13.95
CA LEU A 353 28.60 -0.43 14.43
C LEU A 353 29.59 -0.49 13.27
N ASP A 354 30.78 0.07 13.46
CA ASP A 354 31.84 0.04 12.45
C ASP A 354 32.93 -1.02 12.71
N GLN A 355 33.89 -1.12 11.79
CA GLN A 355 35.00 -2.09 11.85
C GLN A 355 35.98 -1.85 12.99
N THR A 356 35.96 -0.67 13.61
CA THR A 356 36.79 -0.36 14.78
C THR A 356 36.14 -0.77 16.10
N GLY A 357 34.88 -1.19 16.05
CA GLY A 357 34.08 -1.50 17.23
C GLY A 357 33.38 -0.29 17.83
N THR A 358 33.24 0.80 17.07
CA THR A 358 32.55 2.01 17.53
C THR A 358 31.06 1.92 17.22
N LEU A 359 30.22 2.06 18.23
CA LEU A 359 28.75 2.10 18.14
C LEU A 359 28.24 3.54 18.27
N GLN A 360 27.68 4.10 17.20
CA GLN A 360 27.27 5.51 17.14
C GLN A 360 25.93 5.74 16.42
N PRO A 361 25.23 6.87 16.64
CA PRO A 361 23.94 7.16 16.00
C PRO A 361 24.00 7.07 14.46
N SER A 362 23.02 6.42 13.85
CA SER A 362 23.02 6.11 12.42
C SER A 362 22.39 7.20 11.53
N THR A 363 22.54 8.47 11.88
CA THR A 363 21.98 9.59 11.10
C THR A 363 22.47 9.58 9.64
N ASP A 364 23.78 9.64 9.43
CA ASP A 364 24.40 9.62 8.09
C ASP A 364 25.14 8.29 7.81
N LEU A 365 24.91 7.29 8.66
CA LEU A 365 25.58 6.00 8.62
C LEU A 365 24.58 4.86 8.37
N PRO A 366 25.04 3.70 7.89
CA PRO A 366 24.21 2.50 7.80
C PRO A 366 23.60 2.17 9.16
N PHE A 367 22.29 2.00 9.20
CA PHE A 367 21.57 1.67 10.42
C PHE A 367 21.59 0.15 10.61
N THR A 368 22.51 -0.33 11.44
CA THR A 368 22.79 -1.77 11.59
C THR A 368 22.32 -2.34 12.93
N HIS A 369 22.19 -1.50 13.95
CA HIS A 369 21.87 -1.94 15.31
C HIS A 369 20.85 -1.03 15.96
N ILE A 370 19.99 -1.59 16.81
CA ILE A 370 19.06 -0.83 17.65
C ILE A 370 19.60 -0.84 19.07
N LEU A 371 19.77 0.35 19.66
CA LEU A 371 20.06 0.50 21.08
C LEU A 371 18.75 0.74 21.84
N LYS A 372 18.54 -0.04 22.89
CA LYS A 372 17.41 0.05 23.80
C LYS A 372 17.92 0.46 25.18
N PRO A 373 17.85 1.75 25.52
CA PRO A 373 18.28 2.26 26.81
C PRO A 373 17.30 1.85 27.93
N ALA A 374 17.70 2.12 29.17
CA ALA A 374 16.83 1.96 30.33
C ALA A 374 15.48 2.67 30.13
N GLY A 375 14.39 1.98 30.48
CA GLY A 375 13.06 2.57 30.44
C GLY A 375 12.87 3.60 31.56
N THR A 376 11.77 4.34 31.50
CA THR A 376 11.40 5.33 32.52
C THR A 376 10.11 4.97 33.23
N GLY A 377 9.87 5.56 34.40
CA GLY A 377 8.60 5.40 35.11
C GLY A 377 8.39 4.03 35.73
N GLY A 378 9.46 3.36 36.20
CA GLY A 378 9.41 2.03 36.80
C GLY A 378 9.78 0.88 35.85
N PHE A 379 10.33 1.19 34.68
CA PHE A 379 10.79 0.23 33.66
C PHE A 379 12.31 0.29 33.43
N GLU A 380 13.08 0.70 34.43
CA GLU A 380 14.51 1.00 34.31
C GLU A 380 15.33 -0.24 33.91
N TYR A 381 14.93 -1.43 34.37
CA TYR A 381 15.60 -2.70 34.07
C TYR A 381 15.13 -3.40 32.79
N LEU A 382 14.31 -2.73 31.97
CA LEU A 382 13.75 -3.31 30.74
C LEU A 382 14.79 -3.91 29.78
N PRO A 383 15.96 -3.26 29.52
CA PRO A 383 17.00 -3.87 28.68
C PRO A 383 17.53 -5.20 29.22
N ILE A 384 17.66 -5.32 30.54
CA ILE A 384 18.16 -6.54 31.20
C ILE A 384 17.11 -7.64 31.15
N VAL A 385 15.84 -7.30 31.40
CA VAL A 385 14.72 -8.24 31.29
C VAL A 385 14.60 -8.77 29.86
N GLU A 386 14.78 -7.91 28.87
CA GLU A 386 14.78 -8.33 27.47
C GLU A 386 15.98 -9.20 27.11
N TYR A 387 17.18 -8.85 27.57
CA TYR A 387 18.38 -9.69 27.41
C TYR A 387 18.16 -11.11 27.94
N VAL A 388 17.62 -11.23 29.16
CA VAL A 388 17.31 -12.52 29.79
C VAL A 388 16.28 -13.29 28.96
N SER A 389 15.23 -12.62 28.53
CA SER A 389 14.13 -13.24 27.76
C SER A 389 14.60 -13.72 26.38
N LEU A 390 15.43 -12.94 25.69
CA LEU A 390 16.06 -13.33 24.42
C LEU A 390 17.04 -14.50 24.60
N THR A 391 17.83 -14.49 25.68
CA THR A 391 18.75 -15.58 26.03
C THR A 391 18.00 -16.88 26.26
N LEU A 392 16.90 -16.84 27.03
CA LEU A 392 16.03 -18.00 27.22
C LEU A 392 15.37 -18.43 25.91
N GLY A 393 14.90 -17.50 25.08
CA GLY A 393 14.30 -17.80 23.78
C GLY A 393 15.29 -18.52 22.85
N ARG A 394 16.53 -18.04 22.74
CA ARG A 394 17.60 -18.67 21.98
C ARG A 394 17.90 -20.08 22.50
N SER A 395 17.91 -20.27 23.82
CA SER A 395 18.21 -21.57 24.44
C SER A 395 17.19 -22.67 24.14
N ILE A 396 15.93 -22.29 23.86
CA ILE A 396 14.87 -23.23 23.48
C ILE A 396 14.72 -23.38 21.96
N GLY A 397 15.67 -22.85 21.18
CA GLY A 397 15.76 -23.06 19.74
C GLY A 397 15.02 -22.04 18.87
N PHE A 398 14.69 -20.85 19.38
CA PHE A 398 14.27 -19.76 18.50
C PHE A 398 15.46 -19.18 17.75
N ASP A 399 15.25 -18.80 16.48
CA ASP A 399 16.16 -17.89 15.79
C ASP A 399 16.02 -16.49 16.41
N SER A 400 17.14 -15.83 16.68
CA SER A 400 17.18 -14.50 17.31
C SER A 400 18.28 -13.67 16.65
N PRO A 401 18.13 -12.34 16.53
CA PRO A 401 19.26 -11.49 16.19
C PRO A 401 20.39 -11.65 17.20
N GLU A 402 21.59 -11.19 16.84
CA GLU A 402 22.64 -11.00 17.83
C GLU A 402 22.30 -9.85 18.76
N PHE A 403 22.59 -10.02 20.05
CA PHE A 403 22.29 -9.02 21.07
C PHE A 403 23.34 -9.06 22.18
N ALA A 404 23.60 -7.91 22.77
CA ALA A 404 24.55 -7.74 23.88
C ALA A 404 24.14 -6.57 24.77
N LEU A 405 24.45 -6.64 26.05
CA LEU A 405 24.34 -5.50 26.95
C LEU A 405 25.57 -4.61 26.81
N THR A 406 25.39 -3.30 27.00
CA THR A 406 26.48 -2.33 27.02
C THR A 406 26.38 -1.43 28.23
N ASN A 407 27.55 -1.12 28.81
CA ASN A 407 27.64 -0.12 29.88
C ASN A 407 27.43 1.26 29.29
N MET A 408 26.53 2.03 29.91
CA MET A 408 26.21 3.39 29.48
C MET A 408 27.02 4.40 30.30
N PRO A 409 27.37 5.57 29.73
CA PRO A 409 28.08 6.63 30.45
C PRO A 409 27.21 7.25 31.57
N ASP A 410 27.80 8.13 32.38
CA ASP A 410 27.09 9.01 33.34
C ASP A 410 26.21 8.26 34.36
N ASP A 411 26.74 7.15 34.90
CA ASP A 411 26.07 6.26 35.84
C ASP A 411 24.67 5.82 35.36
N MET A 412 24.48 5.74 34.05
CA MET A 412 23.26 5.20 33.47
C MET A 412 23.22 3.67 33.58
N LEU A 413 22.01 3.14 33.71
CA LEU A 413 21.80 1.69 33.65
C LEU A 413 22.18 1.13 32.27
N PRO A 414 22.64 -0.13 32.22
CA PRO A 414 23.01 -0.78 30.97
C PRO A 414 21.89 -0.75 29.92
N ALA A 415 22.29 -0.59 28.66
CA ALA A 415 21.41 -0.66 27.50
C ALA A 415 21.56 -2.01 26.77
N LEU A 416 20.55 -2.38 26.00
CA LEU A 416 20.58 -3.57 25.13
C LEU A 416 20.85 -3.13 23.69
N ILE A 417 21.85 -3.73 23.07
CA ILE A 417 22.15 -3.59 21.64
C ILE A 417 21.57 -4.81 20.93
N VAL A 418 20.81 -4.58 19.86
CA VAL A 418 20.23 -5.64 19.02
C VAL A 418 20.66 -5.42 17.58
N GLU A 419 21.30 -6.42 16.98
CA GLU A 419 21.66 -6.45 15.56
C GLU A 419 20.40 -6.58 14.69
N ARG A 420 20.30 -5.79 13.62
CA ARG A 420 19.15 -5.86 12.73
C ARG A 420 19.19 -7.11 11.85
N PHE A 421 18.08 -7.85 11.82
CA PHE A 421 17.92 -9.06 11.00
C PHE A 421 17.18 -8.83 9.68
N ASP A 422 16.60 -7.64 9.49
CA ASP A 422 15.81 -7.23 8.33
C ASP A 422 16.65 -6.58 7.22
N ILE A 423 17.98 -6.65 7.33
CA ILE A 423 18.97 -6.09 6.41
C ILE A 423 19.95 -7.16 5.92
N ARG A 424 20.65 -6.84 4.84
CA ARG A 424 21.66 -7.72 4.24
C ARG A 424 22.81 -7.97 5.22
N ARG A 425 23.28 -9.22 5.29
CA ARG A 425 24.31 -9.63 6.28
C ARG A 425 25.75 -9.36 5.84
N SER A 426 25.96 -9.01 4.59
CA SER A 426 27.26 -8.63 4.04
C SER A 426 27.09 -7.93 2.69
N LEU A 427 28.18 -7.36 2.16
CA LEU A 427 28.20 -6.77 0.81
C LEU A 427 27.96 -7.81 -0.29
N GLY A 428 28.32 -9.08 -0.07
CA GLY A 428 28.09 -10.18 -1.00
C GLY A 428 26.68 -10.76 -0.95
N ASP A 429 25.91 -10.43 0.09
CA ASP A 429 24.51 -10.81 0.21
C ASP A 429 23.67 -9.98 -0.79
N ASN A 430 23.01 -10.65 -1.72
CA ASN A 430 22.15 -10.01 -2.72
C ASN A 430 20.66 -10.12 -2.37
N ARG A 431 20.31 -10.70 -1.21
CA ARG A 431 18.91 -10.83 -0.79
C ARG A 431 18.32 -9.46 -0.49
N LEU A 432 17.10 -9.25 -0.96
CA LEU A 432 16.25 -8.12 -0.60
C LEU A 432 15.32 -8.59 0.51
N LEU A 433 15.54 -8.08 1.71
CA LEU A 433 14.79 -8.46 2.91
C LEU A 433 13.71 -7.42 3.22
N ALA A 434 12.55 -7.91 3.64
CA ALA A 434 11.49 -7.08 4.20
C ALA A 434 10.80 -7.81 5.36
N MET A 435 10.72 -7.14 6.49
CA MET A 435 9.97 -7.56 7.66
C MET A 435 8.56 -6.96 7.58
N GLU A 436 7.52 -7.78 7.74
CA GLU A 436 6.14 -7.33 7.83
C GLU A 436 5.51 -7.87 9.11
N ASP A 437 5.01 -6.97 9.96
CA ASP A 437 4.37 -7.33 11.23
C ASP A 437 2.95 -7.88 11.04
N PHE A 438 2.41 -8.54 12.07
CA PHE A 438 1.09 -9.16 11.93
C PHE A 438 -0.07 -8.16 11.94
N CYS A 439 0.14 -6.90 12.35
CA CYS A 439 -0.87 -5.87 12.16
C CYS A 439 -1.03 -5.55 10.67
N SER A 440 0.09 -5.36 9.96
CA SER A 440 0.12 -5.18 8.52
C SER A 440 -0.46 -6.39 7.79
N LEU A 441 -0.10 -7.62 8.18
CA LEU A 441 -0.62 -8.83 7.54
C LEU A 441 -2.13 -9.00 7.69
N LEU A 442 -2.71 -8.52 8.79
CA LEU A 442 -4.13 -8.60 9.10
C LEU A 442 -4.91 -7.36 8.67
N ASP A 443 -4.27 -6.36 8.06
CA ASP A 443 -4.85 -5.07 7.69
C ASP A 443 -5.53 -4.33 8.88
N ILE A 444 -4.95 -4.45 10.07
CA ILE A 444 -5.40 -3.73 11.27
C ILE A 444 -4.42 -2.61 11.64
N THR A 445 -4.92 -1.59 12.34
CA THR A 445 -4.10 -0.43 12.72
C THR A 445 -3.18 -0.74 13.92
N ALA A 446 -2.13 0.07 14.11
CA ALA A 446 -1.25 -0.07 15.26
C ALA A 446 -2.00 0.07 16.62
N ALA A 447 -3.03 0.92 16.67
CA ALA A 447 -3.92 1.05 17.84
C ALA A 447 -4.67 -0.24 18.17
N GLU A 448 -4.88 -1.11 17.18
CA GLU A 448 -5.55 -2.40 17.30
C GLU A 448 -4.58 -3.56 17.49
N LYS A 449 -3.30 -3.30 17.81
CA LYS A 449 -2.28 -4.35 17.95
C LYS A 449 -2.60 -5.45 18.98
N TYR A 450 -3.48 -5.17 19.94
CA TYR A 450 -4.00 -6.15 20.91
C TYR A 450 -5.31 -6.83 20.47
N ASN A 451 -5.97 -6.33 19.42
CA ASN A 451 -7.23 -6.85 18.88
C ASN A 451 -6.95 -8.01 17.92
N GLY A 452 -6.54 -9.14 18.48
CA GLY A 452 -6.27 -10.35 17.71
C GLY A 452 -6.29 -11.62 18.56
N THR A 453 -6.02 -12.74 17.89
CA THR A 453 -5.87 -14.06 18.50
C THR A 453 -4.72 -14.80 17.83
N ILE A 454 -4.09 -15.73 18.54
CA ILE A 454 -3.02 -16.58 17.98
C ILE A 454 -3.55 -17.37 16.77
N GLU A 455 -4.82 -17.77 16.79
CA GLU A 455 -5.48 -18.49 15.71
C GLU A 455 -5.69 -17.62 14.46
N GLN A 456 -6.04 -16.33 14.62
CA GLN A 456 -6.09 -15.37 13.50
C GLN A 456 -4.71 -15.17 12.88
N ALA A 457 -3.70 -14.96 13.73
CA ALA A 457 -2.31 -14.88 13.31
C ALA A 457 -1.88 -16.14 12.53
N GLY A 458 -2.19 -17.33 13.03
CA GLY A 458 -1.88 -18.59 12.37
C GLY A 458 -2.57 -18.77 11.02
N ARG A 459 -3.84 -18.37 10.88
CA ARG A 459 -4.54 -18.41 9.58
C ARG A 459 -3.87 -17.51 8.55
N ALA A 460 -3.50 -16.28 8.93
CA ALA A 460 -2.78 -15.37 8.05
C ALA A 460 -1.39 -15.92 7.66
N LEU A 461 -0.64 -16.41 8.64
CA LEU A 461 0.68 -17.00 8.42
C LEU A 461 0.65 -18.21 7.48
N ARG A 462 -0.31 -19.13 7.66
CA ARG A 462 -0.47 -20.30 6.79
C ARG A 462 -0.63 -19.90 5.32
N ALA A 463 -1.37 -18.83 5.04
CA ALA A 463 -1.70 -18.43 3.68
C ALA A 463 -0.48 -17.90 2.89
N ILE A 464 0.56 -17.43 3.58
CA ILE A 464 1.70 -16.74 2.96
C ILE A 464 3.04 -17.45 3.17
N SER A 465 3.17 -18.26 4.21
CA SER A 465 4.44 -18.90 4.57
C SER A 465 4.91 -19.87 3.49
N THR A 466 6.22 -19.89 3.25
CA THR A 466 6.87 -20.89 2.39
C THR A 466 7.09 -22.24 3.08
N SER A 467 6.92 -22.30 4.42
CA SER A 467 6.92 -23.53 5.21
C SER A 467 5.83 -23.48 6.29
N PRO A 468 4.53 -23.59 5.90
CA PRO A 468 3.43 -23.29 6.81
C PRO A 468 3.42 -24.12 8.10
N THR A 469 3.69 -25.42 8.03
CA THR A 469 3.63 -26.29 9.22
C THR A 469 4.70 -25.91 10.24
N GLU A 470 5.93 -25.68 9.80
CA GLU A 470 7.04 -25.26 10.67
C GLU A 470 6.77 -23.89 11.29
N ASP A 471 6.33 -22.93 10.50
CA ASP A 471 6.07 -21.57 10.96
C ASP A 471 4.88 -21.49 11.92
N LEU A 472 3.87 -22.35 11.74
CA LEU A 472 2.75 -22.48 12.69
C LEU A 472 3.19 -23.12 14.01
N LEU A 473 4.09 -24.11 13.97
CA LEU A 473 4.69 -24.66 15.19
C LEU A 473 5.52 -23.59 15.90
N LEU A 474 6.30 -22.78 15.18
CA LEU A 474 7.03 -21.64 15.73
C LEU A 474 6.10 -20.59 16.34
N LEU A 475 4.99 -20.25 15.70
CA LEU A 475 3.99 -19.34 16.25
C LEU A 475 3.36 -19.90 17.54
N LEU A 476 3.07 -21.20 17.59
CA LEU A 476 2.53 -21.84 18.78
C LEU A 476 3.57 -21.88 19.91
N LYS A 477 4.80 -22.26 19.60
CA LYS A 477 5.95 -22.23 20.51
C LYS A 477 6.15 -20.81 21.06
N ARG A 478 5.99 -19.80 20.21
CA ARG A 478 6.06 -18.38 20.56
C ARG A 478 4.99 -17.99 21.58
N ALA A 479 3.75 -18.39 21.35
CA ALA A 479 2.66 -18.17 22.30
C ALA A 479 2.89 -18.91 23.63
N LEU A 480 3.38 -20.16 23.57
CA LEU A 480 3.73 -20.94 24.76
C LEU A 480 4.85 -20.25 25.56
N PHE A 481 5.89 -19.79 24.88
CA PHE A 481 7.01 -19.12 25.52
C PHE A 481 6.59 -17.79 26.16
N ALA A 482 5.81 -16.97 25.46
CA ALA A 482 5.23 -15.75 26.00
C ALA A 482 4.42 -16.02 27.27
N TRP A 483 3.62 -17.10 27.29
CA TRP A 483 2.90 -17.52 28.49
C TRP A 483 3.85 -17.94 29.64
N LEU A 484 4.90 -18.71 29.34
CA LEU A 484 5.85 -19.23 30.33
C LEU A 484 6.68 -18.13 31.00
N ILE A 485 7.06 -17.09 30.25
CA ILE A 485 7.82 -15.95 30.80
C ILE A 485 6.92 -14.81 31.27
N ALA A 486 5.59 -14.97 31.19
CA ALA A 486 4.60 -13.94 31.49
C ALA A 486 4.85 -12.63 30.70
N ASP A 487 4.96 -12.77 29.39
CA ASP A 487 5.04 -11.67 28.43
C ASP A 487 3.64 -11.13 28.12
N GLY A 488 3.26 -10.09 28.87
CA GLY A 488 2.02 -9.35 28.72
C GLY A 488 2.06 -8.28 27.64
N ASP A 489 3.19 -8.11 26.93
CA ASP A 489 3.32 -7.16 25.82
C ASP A 489 3.53 -7.86 24.47
N MET A 490 3.39 -9.19 24.41
CA MET A 490 3.41 -9.98 23.18
C MET A 490 2.16 -9.70 22.32
N HIS A 491 2.15 -8.56 21.62
CA HIS A 491 1.09 -8.11 20.73
C HIS A 491 1.42 -8.34 19.25
N LEU A 492 0.51 -8.02 18.32
CA LEU A 492 0.64 -8.43 16.91
C LEU A 492 1.81 -7.74 16.19
N LYS A 493 2.28 -6.60 16.69
CA LYS A 493 3.50 -5.98 16.19
C LYS A 493 4.81 -6.65 16.64
N ASN A 494 4.76 -7.52 17.66
CA ASN A 494 5.91 -8.31 18.14
C ASN A 494 5.93 -9.71 17.51
N LEU A 495 5.11 -9.90 16.47
CA LEU A 495 5.14 -11.00 15.53
C LEU A 495 5.36 -10.42 14.14
N ALA A 496 6.26 -11.01 13.37
CA ALA A 496 6.47 -10.62 11.99
C ALA A 496 6.87 -11.82 11.14
N VAL A 497 6.75 -11.64 9.83
CA VAL A 497 7.37 -12.50 8.84
C VAL A 497 8.56 -11.78 8.22
N LEU A 498 9.62 -12.53 7.94
CA LEU A 498 10.73 -12.08 7.12
C LEU A 498 10.55 -12.61 5.71
N LYS A 499 10.45 -11.69 4.76
CA LYS A 499 10.35 -11.97 3.33
C LYS A 499 11.70 -11.75 2.68
N SER A 500 12.13 -12.67 1.83
CA SER A 500 13.35 -12.53 1.03
C SER A 500 13.04 -12.68 -0.46
N ALA A 501 13.59 -11.78 -1.26
CA ALA A 501 13.61 -11.88 -2.71
C ALA A 501 15.05 -11.70 -3.24
N LEU A 502 15.26 -12.05 -4.50
CA LEU A 502 16.45 -11.65 -5.25
C LEU A 502 16.09 -10.51 -6.21
N PRO A 503 17.06 -9.66 -6.61
CA PRO A 503 16.82 -8.62 -7.59
C PRO A 503 16.19 -9.17 -8.88
N GLY A 504 15.18 -8.46 -9.40
CA GLY A 504 14.49 -8.83 -10.63
C GLY A 504 13.43 -9.94 -10.51
N GLN A 505 13.25 -10.54 -9.32
CA GLN A 505 12.21 -11.54 -9.10
C GLN A 505 10.81 -10.92 -8.98
N LYS A 506 9.79 -11.69 -9.37
CA LYS A 506 8.38 -11.28 -9.29
C LYS A 506 7.63 -11.82 -8.08
N SER A 507 8.25 -12.75 -7.34
CA SER A 507 7.72 -13.34 -6.11
C SER A 507 8.82 -13.44 -5.05
N PHE A 508 8.42 -13.46 -3.78
CA PHE A 508 9.35 -13.75 -2.69
C PHE A 508 9.79 -15.21 -2.77
N GLN A 509 11.09 -15.46 -2.60
CA GLN A 509 11.66 -16.81 -2.56
C GLN A 509 11.40 -17.48 -1.22
N SER A 510 11.40 -16.69 -0.14
CA SER A 510 11.14 -17.17 1.21
C SER A 510 10.23 -16.19 1.94
N ILE A 511 9.24 -16.71 2.66
CA ILE A 511 8.39 -15.98 3.60
C ILE A 511 8.32 -16.87 4.84
N ARG A 512 9.05 -16.50 5.88
CA ARG A 512 9.17 -17.29 7.12
C ARG A 512 8.85 -16.43 8.33
N MET A 513 8.55 -17.04 9.47
CA MET A 513 8.53 -16.31 10.74
C MET A 513 9.85 -15.57 10.93
N ALA A 514 9.78 -14.29 11.31
CA ALA A 514 10.96 -13.51 11.64
C ALA A 514 11.63 -14.06 12.92
N PRO A 515 12.94 -13.81 13.11
CA PRO A 515 13.60 -14.04 14.39
C PRO A 515 12.82 -13.41 15.55
N ILE A 516 12.95 -13.94 16.76
CA ILE A 516 12.30 -13.36 17.95
C ILE A 516 12.93 -12.00 18.30
N TYR A 517 12.09 -11.04 18.69
CA TYR A 517 12.49 -9.71 19.17
C TYR A 517 11.43 -9.19 20.15
N ASP A 518 11.79 -8.16 20.93
CA ASP A 518 10.94 -7.45 21.88
C ASP A 518 10.29 -8.41 22.90
N LEU A 519 11.13 -9.17 23.63
CA LEU A 519 10.67 -10.19 24.60
C LEU A 519 10.78 -9.65 25.99
N VAL A 520 9.69 -9.62 26.74
CA VAL A 520 9.72 -9.02 28.07
C VAL A 520 8.88 -9.83 29.04
N SER A 521 9.49 -10.28 30.14
CA SER A 521 8.71 -10.74 31.29
C SER A 521 8.10 -9.52 31.98
N THR A 522 6.82 -9.25 31.73
CA THR A 522 6.15 -8.03 32.22
C THR A 522 5.92 -8.04 33.74
N VAL A 523 5.68 -9.22 34.31
CA VAL A 523 5.31 -9.38 35.73
C VAL A 523 6.42 -9.03 36.72
N VAL A 524 7.67 -8.89 36.25
CA VAL A 524 8.80 -8.42 37.09
C VAL A 524 8.66 -6.94 37.45
N PHE A 525 7.88 -6.18 36.67
CA PHE A 525 7.60 -4.78 36.95
C PHE A 525 6.44 -4.67 37.94
N PRO A 526 6.60 -3.97 39.08
CA PRO A 526 5.57 -3.93 40.13
C PRO A 526 4.18 -3.50 39.67
N ARG A 527 4.12 -2.60 38.68
CA ARG A 527 2.85 -2.09 38.10
C ARG A 527 2.14 -3.13 37.22
N LEU A 528 2.85 -4.14 36.72
CA LEU A 528 2.38 -5.18 35.82
C LEU A 528 2.40 -6.58 36.45
N LYS A 529 2.51 -6.68 37.79
CA LYS A 529 2.61 -7.98 38.50
C LYS A 529 1.47 -8.97 38.24
N ASN A 530 0.32 -8.49 37.76
CA ASN A 530 -0.88 -9.27 37.47
C ASN A 530 -1.21 -9.26 35.97
N ASP A 531 -0.24 -8.94 35.11
CA ASP A 531 -0.45 -8.88 33.68
C ASP A 531 -0.84 -10.25 33.11
N ASN A 532 -1.57 -10.23 32.01
CA ASN A 532 -2.05 -11.43 31.32
C ASN A 532 -1.39 -11.50 29.93
N MET A 533 -1.57 -12.60 29.19
CA MET A 533 -1.12 -12.60 27.80
C MET A 533 -1.79 -11.47 27.00
N ALA A 534 -0.99 -10.72 26.25
CA ALA A 534 -1.46 -9.61 25.39
C ALA A 534 -2.49 -10.06 24.35
N ILE A 535 -2.26 -11.21 23.72
CA ILE A 535 -3.16 -11.78 22.70
C ILE A 535 -3.80 -13.06 23.23
N LYS A 536 -5.09 -13.21 22.93
CA LYS A 536 -5.86 -14.38 23.36
C LYS A 536 -5.45 -15.64 22.59
N LEU A 537 -5.48 -16.76 23.31
CA LEU A 537 -5.37 -18.11 22.78
C LEU A 537 -6.55 -18.93 23.30
N ASN A 538 -7.28 -19.60 22.41
CA ASN A 538 -8.52 -20.31 22.72
C ASN A 538 -9.52 -19.43 23.51
N GLY A 539 -9.64 -18.16 23.12
CA GLY A 539 -10.49 -17.17 23.79
C GLY A 539 -10.02 -16.70 25.17
N LYS A 540 -8.86 -17.16 25.65
CA LYS A 540 -8.32 -16.86 26.99
C LYS A 540 -7.06 -16.02 26.92
N ALA A 541 -6.92 -15.09 27.86
CA ALA A 541 -5.67 -14.36 28.11
C ALA A 541 -4.98 -14.82 29.41
N ASN A 542 -5.69 -15.58 30.25
CA ASN A 542 -5.22 -16.08 31.53
C ASN A 542 -5.82 -17.45 31.85
N ARG A 543 -5.31 -18.09 32.91
CA ARG A 543 -5.70 -19.45 33.30
C ARG A 543 -5.61 -20.45 32.15
N ILE A 544 -4.66 -20.21 31.25
CA ILE A 544 -4.38 -21.04 30.07
C ILE A 544 -3.78 -22.36 30.56
N ARG A 545 -4.24 -23.46 29.99
CA ARG A 545 -3.76 -24.81 30.27
C ARG A 545 -3.22 -25.45 29.00
N ARG A 546 -2.47 -26.54 29.14
CA ARG A 546 -1.95 -27.34 28.02
C ARG A 546 -2.99 -27.63 26.94
N ASN A 547 -4.20 -28.02 27.33
CA ASN A 547 -5.28 -28.33 26.40
C ASN A 547 -5.73 -27.12 25.55
N ASP A 548 -5.57 -25.88 26.04
CA ASP A 548 -5.90 -24.68 25.27
C ASP A 548 -4.94 -24.52 24.09
N PHE A 549 -3.65 -24.79 24.27
CA PHE A 549 -2.66 -24.80 23.18
C PHE A 549 -2.97 -25.88 22.15
N ILE A 550 -3.37 -27.08 22.59
CA ILE A 550 -3.75 -28.18 21.70
C ILE A 550 -4.97 -27.80 20.85
N ILE A 551 -6.01 -27.21 21.46
CA ILE A 551 -7.21 -26.76 20.74
C ILE A 551 -6.84 -25.66 19.72
N ALA A 552 -6.11 -24.63 20.16
CA ALA A 552 -5.68 -23.54 19.27
C ALA A 552 -4.87 -24.08 18.08
N ALA A 553 -3.91 -24.98 18.34
CA ALA A 553 -3.10 -25.60 17.30
C ALA A 553 -3.93 -26.44 16.31
N ALA A 554 -4.92 -27.19 16.80
CA ALA A 554 -5.82 -27.96 15.95
C ALA A 554 -6.67 -27.06 15.03
N THR A 555 -7.15 -25.91 15.52
CA THR A 555 -7.85 -24.92 14.67
C THR A 555 -6.93 -24.28 13.63
N MET A 556 -5.62 -24.23 13.93
CA MET A 556 -4.57 -23.88 12.99
C MET A 556 -4.06 -25.10 12.22
N GLY A 557 -4.79 -26.22 12.15
CA GLY A 557 -4.46 -27.38 11.31
C GLY A 557 -3.12 -28.06 11.62
N LEU A 558 -2.61 -27.96 12.84
CA LEU A 558 -1.44 -28.70 13.31
C LEU A 558 -1.87 -30.07 13.88
N LYS A 559 -1.00 -31.07 13.77
CA LYS A 559 -1.22 -32.38 14.39
C LYS A 559 -0.99 -32.28 15.90
N VAL A 560 -1.87 -32.89 16.68
CA VAL A 560 -1.76 -32.91 18.15
C VAL A 560 -0.44 -33.52 18.61
N SER A 561 0.05 -34.58 17.95
CA SER A 561 1.34 -35.21 18.26
C SER A 561 2.51 -34.23 18.22
N ASP A 562 2.58 -33.44 17.16
CA ASP A 562 3.69 -32.53 16.89
C ASP A 562 3.68 -31.38 17.93
N VAL A 563 2.47 -30.92 18.28
CA VAL A 563 2.26 -29.91 19.31
C VAL A 563 2.66 -30.41 20.69
N GLU A 564 2.31 -31.65 21.05
CA GLU A 564 2.68 -32.21 22.35
C GLU A 564 4.18 -32.42 22.49
N ILE A 565 4.84 -32.86 21.42
CA ILE A 565 6.30 -32.96 21.35
C ILE A 565 6.92 -31.58 21.59
N GLU A 566 6.51 -30.56 20.83
CA GLU A 566 7.04 -29.20 20.94
C GLU A 566 6.85 -28.61 22.34
N ILE A 567 5.67 -28.80 22.96
CA ILE A 567 5.40 -28.37 24.34
C ILE A 567 6.38 -29.05 25.31
N ASN A 568 6.55 -30.38 25.21
CA ASN A 568 7.40 -31.14 26.12
C ASN A 568 8.88 -30.73 25.98
N GLU A 569 9.36 -30.60 24.75
CA GLU A 569 10.74 -30.20 24.46
C GLU A 569 11.02 -28.77 24.94
N THR A 570 10.08 -27.84 24.70
CA THR A 570 10.19 -26.46 25.18
C THR A 570 10.27 -26.41 26.71
N LEU A 571 9.39 -27.13 27.42
CA LEU A 571 9.38 -27.15 28.89
C LEU A 571 10.68 -27.75 29.46
N ALA A 572 11.15 -28.87 28.89
CA ALA A 572 12.37 -29.54 29.33
C ALA A 572 13.60 -28.63 29.14
N THR A 573 13.72 -28.03 27.96
CA THR A 573 14.86 -27.18 27.61
C THR A 573 14.84 -25.87 28.40
N LEU A 574 13.68 -25.22 28.54
CA LEU A 574 13.55 -24.00 29.32
C LEU A 574 13.92 -24.21 30.80
N THR A 575 13.50 -25.33 31.38
CA THR A 575 13.85 -25.68 32.78
C THR A 575 15.35 -25.77 32.99
N GLN A 576 16.08 -26.33 32.00
CA GLN A 576 17.54 -26.40 32.07
C GLN A 576 18.19 -25.02 31.85
N ALA A 577 17.66 -24.23 30.92
CA ALA A 577 18.17 -22.91 30.59
C ALA A 577 18.05 -21.93 31.78
N ILE A 578 16.92 -21.93 32.49
CA ILE A 578 16.71 -21.08 33.68
C ILE A 578 17.76 -21.37 34.77
N ARG A 579 18.25 -22.61 34.89
CA ARG A 579 19.28 -22.96 35.88
C ARG A 579 20.68 -22.46 35.49
N ARG A 580 20.89 -22.11 34.23
CA ARG A 580 22.19 -21.71 33.67
C ARG A 580 22.26 -20.24 33.32
N ILE A 581 21.13 -19.53 33.33
CA ILE A 581 21.11 -18.13 32.94
C ILE A 581 21.87 -17.28 33.95
N SER A 582 22.72 -16.41 33.43
CA SER A 582 23.48 -15.43 34.19
C SER A 582 23.51 -14.13 33.42
N LEU A 583 23.67 -13.02 34.13
CA LEU A 583 24.02 -11.76 33.50
C LEU A 583 25.51 -11.74 33.16
N PRO A 584 25.92 -10.98 32.14
CA PRO A 584 27.34 -10.79 31.83
C PRO A 584 28.10 -10.22 33.02
N ASP A 585 29.30 -10.74 33.26
CA ASP A 585 30.24 -10.14 34.21
C ASP A 585 30.71 -8.77 33.69
N GLY A 586 30.94 -7.80 34.57
CA GLY A 586 31.45 -6.48 34.20
C GLY A 586 30.38 -5.43 33.84
N LEU A 587 29.10 -5.73 34.05
CA LEU A 587 28.04 -4.72 34.01
C LEU A 587 28.21 -3.72 35.15
N ILE A 588 28.13 -2.43 34.83
CA ILE A 588 28.20 -1.33 35.77
C ILE A 588 26.77 -0.89 36.09
N TYR A 589 26.47 -0.82 37.38
CA TYR A 589 25.19 -0.30 37.88
C TYR A 589 25.44 1.02 38.61
N PRO A 590 24.46 1.95 38.59
CA PRO A 590 24.53 3.16 39.40
C PRO A 590 24.73 2.77 40.88
N THR A 591 25.58 3.52 41.57
CA THR A 591 25.90 3.31 43.00
C THR A 591 24.86 3.91 43.94
#